data_AF-E2BS43-F1
#
_entry.id   AF-E2BS43-F1
#
_cell.length_a   1.000
_cell.length_b   1.000
_cell.length_c   1.000
_cell.angle_alpha   90.00
_cell.angle_beta   90.00
_cell.angle_gamma   90.00
#
_symmetry.space_group_name_H-M   'P 1'
#
loop_
_entity.id
_entity.type
_entity.pdbx_description
1 polymer ?
#
loop_
_entity_poly.entity_id
_entity_poly.type
_entity_poly.pdbx_seq_one_letter_code
_entity_poly.pdbx_strand_id
1 'polypeptide(L)' 'MAVLLEARSYRPFRSSDEYLLAMKEDLAEWLNALYPELRINIDNFMDRLDTGVALCKKV' A
#
# COMPACT_ATOMS: atom_id res chain seq x y z
N MET A 1 2.44 -22.19 -4.32
CA MET A 1 2.14 -21.37 -3.13
C MET A 1 1.10 -20.34 -3.52
N ALA A 2 -0.17 -20.65 -3.29
CA ALA A 2 -1.27 -19.72 -3.55
C ALA A 2 -1.21 -18.64 -2.47
N VAL A 3 -1.00 -17.39 -2.88
CA VAL A 3 -1.24 -16.24 -2.00
C VAL A 3 -2.73 -16.26 -1.69
N LEU A 4 -3.07 -16.63 -0.45
CA LEU A 4 -4.41 -16.43 0.11
C LEU A 4 -4.61 -14.93 0.23
N LEU A 5 -5.01 -14.27 -0.86
CA LEU A 5 -5.69 -12.98 -0.80
C LEU A 5 -7.06 -13.26 -0.19
N GLU A 6 -7.09 -13.39 1.13
CA GLU A 6 -8.34 -13.28 1.87
C GLU A 6 -8.91 -11.92 1.51
N ALA A 7 -10.05 -11.90 0.80
CA ALA A 7 -10.76 -10.68 0.50
C ALA A 7 -11.18 -10.08 1.84
N ARG A 8 -10.34 -9.18 2.37
CA ARG A 8 -10.50 -8.57 3.69
C ARG A 8 -11.90 -7.98 3.72
N SER A 9 -12.76 -8.56 4.55
CA SER A 9 -14.16 -8.17 4.64
C SER A 9 -14.22 -6.66 4.88
N TYR A 10 -14.99 -5.94 4.07
CA TYR A 10 -15.11 -4.48 4.12
C TYR A 10 -15.49 -4.08 5.56
N ARG A 11 -14.52 -3.63 6.37
CA ARG A 11 -14.81 -3.15 7.71
C ARG A 11 -15.55 -1.82 7.55
N PRO A 12 -16.68 -1.60 8.25
CA PRO A 12 -17.28 -0.28 8.26
C PRO A 12 -16.27 0.68 8.91
N PHE A 13 -15.69 1.56 8.10
CA PHE A 13 -14.78 2.59 8.58
C PHE A 13 -15.59 3.67 9.28
N ARG A 14 -15.12 4.09 10.46
CA ARG A 14 -15.83 5.10 11.25
C ARG A 14 -15.83 6.48 10.59
N SER A 15 -14.78 6.74 9.80
CA SER A 15 -14.55 7.98 9.04
C SER A 15 -13.74 7.70 7.79
N SER A 16 -13.87 8.57 6.78
CA SER A 16 -13.09 8.49 5.53
C SER A 16 -11.58 8.58 5.77
N ASP A 17 -11.13 9.34 6.77
CA ASP A 17 -9.71 9.40 7.15
C ASP A 17 -9.14 8.05 7.64
N GLU A 18 -9.92 7.30 8.42
CA GLU A 18 -9.52 5.98 8.93
C GLU A 18 -9.40 4.97 7.77
N TYR A 19 -10.30 5.06 6.79
CA TYR A 19 -10.21 4.28 5.56
C TYR A 19 -8.94 4.59 4.77
N LEU A 20 -8.64 5.89 4.58
CA LEU A 20 -7.46 6.31 3.82
C LEU A 20 -6.17 5.88 4.52
N LEU A 21 -6.10 5.96 5.85
CA LEU A 21 -4.95 5.46 6.61
C LEU A 21 -4.80 3.94 6.44
N ALA A 22 -5.89 3.18 6.63
CA ALA A 22 -5.86 1.73 6.47
C ALA A 22 -5.43 1.30 5.05
N MET A 23 -5.91 1.99 4.02
CA MET A 23 -5.47 1.73 2.64
C MET A 23 -4.01 2.11 2.41
N LYS A 24 -3.54 3.23 2.96
CA LYS A 24 -2.13 3.64 2.84
C LYS A 24 -1.19 2.61 3.47
N GLU A 25 -1.52 2.04 4.63
CA GLU A 25 -0.70 1.00 5.25
C GLU A 25 -0.65 -0.27 4.40
N ASP A 26 -1.82 -0.75 3.98
CA ASP A 26 -1.94 -1.99 3.19
C ASP A 26 -1.17 -1.88 1.87
N LEU A 27 -1.31 -0.74 1.17
CA LEU A 27 -0.58 -0.47 -0.06
C LEU A 27 0.93 -0.24 0.17
N ALA A 28 1.32 0.40 1.26
CA ALA A 28 2.72 0.58 1.63
C ALA A 28 3.41 -0.76 1.88
N GLU A 29 2.76 -1.66 2.62
CA GLU A 29 3.24 -3.01 2.87
C GLU A 29 3.36 -3.81 1.56
N TRP A 30 2.33 -3.75 0.72
CA TRP A 30 2.32 -4.42 -0.58
C TRP A 30 3.45 -3.93 -1.50
N LEU A 31 3.67 -2.61 -1.58
CA LEU A 31 4.75 -2.03 -2.39
C LEU A 31 6.14 -2.37 -1.85
N ASN A 32 6.33 -2.42 -0.53
CA ASN A 32 7.60 -2.86 0.05
C ASN A 32 7.87 -4.35 -0.18
N ALA A 33 6.83 -5.18 -0.21
CA ALA A 33 6.98 -6.59 -0.54
C ALA A 33 7.43 -6.81 -2.00
N LEU A 34 6.99 -5.94 -2.92
CA LEU A 34 7.40 -5.98 -4.33
C LEU A 34 8.75 -5.29 -4.59
N TYR A 35 9.00 -4.17 -3.92
CA TYR A 35 10.18 -3.32 -4.07
C TYR A 35 10.78 -3.03 -2.69
N PRO A 36 11.54 -3.97 -2.11
CA PRO A 36 12.11 -3.81 -0.78
C PRO A 36 13.08 -2.62 -0.68
N GLU A 37 13.61 -2.14 -1.81
CA GLU A 37 14.45 -0.93 -1.86
C GLU A 37 13.66 0.38 -1.69
N LEU A 38 12.34 0.35 -1.86
CA LEU A 38 11.50 1.55 -1.94
C LEU A 38 11.21 2.15 -0.56
N ARG A 39 11.28 1.34 0.50
CA ARG A 39 11.17 1.74 1.93
C ARG A 39 10.00 2.71 2.18
N ILE A 40 8.82 2.30 1.73
CA ILE A 40 7.59 3.08 1.89
C ILE A 40 7.01 2.91 3.30
N ASN A 41 6.42 3.96 3.86
CA ASN A 41 5.62 3.92 5.08
C ASN A 41 4.39 4.83 4.93
N ILE A 42 3.51 4.84 5.93
CA ILE A 42 2.24 5.59 5.86
C ILE A 42 2.44 7.10 5.66
N ASP A 43 3.52 7.65 6.23
CA ASP A 43 3.89 9.06 6.20
C ASP A 43 4.48 9.47 4.85
N ASN A 44 5.29 8.61 4.24
CA ASN A 44 6.02 8.89 3.00
C ASN A 44 5.38 8.25 1.75
N PHE A 45 4.24 7.56 1.91
CA PHE A 45 3.56 6.83 0.83
C PHE A 45 3.36 7.65 -0.44
N MET A 46 2.76 8.84 -0.31
CA MET A 46 2.50 9.71 -1.45
C MET A 46 3.78 10.33 -2.00
N ASP A 47 4.71 10.73 -1.13
CA ASP A 47 6.00 11.33 -1.50
C ASP A 47 6.86 10.38 -2.35
N ARG A 48 6.90 9.10 -1.97
CA ARG A 48 7.66 8.07 -2.68
C ARG A 48 7.03 7.67 -4.01
N LEU A 49 5.72 7.84 -4.14
CA LEU A 49 4.96 7.55 -5.35
C LEU A 49 4.78 8.76 -6.27
N ASP A 50 5.15 9.96 -5.82
CA ASP A 50 4.98 11.23 -6.55
C ASP A 50 5.60 11.17 -7.97
N THR A 51 6.81 10.61 -8.07
CA THR A 51 7.52 10.47 -9.35
C THR A 51 6.98 9.34 -10.25
N GLY A 52 6.15 8.43 -9.73
CA GLY A 52 5.60 7.28 -10.47
C GLY A 52 6.61 6.22 -10.94
N VAL A 53 7.93 6.49 -10.87
CA VAL A 53 9.00 5.58 -11.32
C VAL A 53 8.96 4.24 -10.61
N ALA A 54 8.60 4.26 -9.32
CA ALA A 54 8.41 3.05 -8.52
C ALA A 54 7.36 2.10 -9.10
N LEU A 55 6.30 2.64 -9.73
CA LEU A 55 5.23 1.88 -10.37
C LEU A 55 5.61 1.43 -11.78
N CYS A 56 6.56 2.13 -12.41
CA CYS A 56 7.08 1.78 -13.74
C CYS A 56 8.12 0.66 -13.71
N LYS A 57 8.66 0.32 -12.53
CA LYS A 57 9.51 -0.87 -12.36
C LYS A 57 8.66 -2.15 -12.50
N LYS A 58 8.19 -2.48 -13.69
CA LYS A 58 7.63 -3.81 -13.92
C LYS A 58 8.72 -4.89 -13.90
N VAL A 59 8.38 -5.99 -13.23
CA VAL A 59 8.81 -7.40 -13.49
C VAL A 59 9.08 -7.65 -14.96
#